data_AF-A0A034UY66-F1
#
_entry.id   AF-A0A034UY66-F1
#
_cell.length_a   1.000
_cell.length_b   1.000
_cell.length_c   1.000
_cell.angle_alpha   90.00
_cell.angle_beta   90.00
_cell.angle_gamma   90.00
#
_symmetry.space_group_name_H-M   'P 1'
#
loop_
_entity.id
_entity.type
_entity.pdbx_description
1 polymer ?
#
loop_
_entity_poly.entity_id
_entity_poly.type
_entity_poly.pdbx_seq_one_letter_code
_entity_poly.pdbx_strand_id
1 'polypeptide(L)'
;KKSDLQTRLIRHFGLSDAEFSDDESSAGQYEDVESVGPRVRNISHFTLRDIEDSITSFTGTDSLDVNQWVIEFEDNAATVGWNELQMFIYAKQLLKGAAKSFIRGVSGIRNWSSLKKILVEEFGVKLSSAEIHNRLRNRRKKVSESF
;
A
#
# COMPACT_ATOMS: atom_id res chain seq x y z
N LYS A 1 60.55 -4.12 6.23
CA LYS A 1 59.33 -3.84 5.40
C LYS A 1 58.05 -3.79 6.24
N LYS A 2 57.80 -4.75 7.17
CA LYS A 2 56.66 -4.70 8.11
C LYS A 2 56.73 -3.55 9.13
N SER A 3 57.92 -3.30 9.68
CA SER A 3 58.16 -2.24 10.67
C SER A 3 57.83 -0.84 10.15
N ASP A 4 58.16 -0.56 8.89
CA ASP A 4 57.95 0.75 8.26
C ASP A 4 56.45 1.10 8.12
N LEU A 5 55.63 0.10 7.74
CA LEU A 5 54.18 0.22 7.69
C LEU A 5 53.57 0.48 9.07
N GLN A 6 54.02 -0.26 10.07
CA GLN A 6 53.52 -0.14 11.44
C GLN A 6 53.77 1.26 12.01
N THR A 7 54.99 1.80 11.84
CA THR A 7 55.32 3.16 12.29
C THR A 7 54.49 4.22 11.57
N ARG A 8 54.18 4.03 10.28
CA ARG A 8 53.35 4.96 9.50
C ARG A 8 51.89 4.98 9.97
N LEU A 9 51.33 3.81 10.29
CA LEU A 9 49.98 3.68 10.82
C LEU A 9 49.87 4.34 12.20
N ILE A 10 50.79 4.04 13.11
CA ILE A 10 50.80 4.58 14.48
C ILE A 10 50.84 6.12 14.46
N ARG A 11 51.70 6.71 13.61
CA ARG A 11 51.80 8.17 13.46
C ARG A 11 50.53 8.79 12.89
N HIS A 12 49.88 8.14 11.92
CA HIS A 12 48.68 8.67 11.26
C HIS A 12 47.48 8.74 12.22
N PHE A 13 47.36 7.75 13.12
CA PHE A 13 46.25 7.67 14.06
C PHE A 13 46.55 8.26 15.45
N GLY A 14 47.73 8.86 15.64
CA GLY A 14 48.11 9.53 16.90
C GLY A 14 48.26 8.58 18.08
N LEU A 15 48.54 7.30 17.84
CA LEU A 15 48.70 6.29 18.88
C LEU A 15 50.14 6.34 19.42
N SER A 16 50.31 6.31 20.74
CA SER A 16 51.62 6.18 21.38
C SER A 16 52.10 4.73 21.36
N ASP A 17 53.38 4.51 21.09
CA ASP A 17 54.06 3.20 20.91
C ASP A 17 54.07 2.29 22.17
N ALA A 18 53.33 2.65 23.22
CA ALA A 18 53.37 2.01 24.52
C ALA A 18 52.24 0.97 24.77
N GLU A 19 51.31 0.80 23.83
CA GLU A 19 50.09 -0.02 24.02
C GLU A 19 50.06 -1.21 23.04
N PHE A 20 51.14 -1.97 22.97
CA PHE A 20 51.12 -3.30 22.32
C PHE A 20 51.78 -4.32 23.25
N SER A 21 51.09 -4.58 24.36
CA SER A 21 51.33 -5.77 25.20
C SER A 21 50.62 -6.94 24.53
N ASP A 22 51.41 -7.89 24.02
CA ASP A 22 50.97 -9.14 23.41
C ASP A 22 50.55 -10.12 24.53
N ASP A 23 49.34 -9.94 25.07
CA ASP A 23 48.70 -10.90 25.97
C ASP A 23 47.46 -11.50 25.26
N GLU A 24 47.70 -12.62 24.58
CA GLU A 24 46.69 -13.41 23.89
C GLU A 24 45.98 -14.34 24.91
N SER A 25 45.00 -13.82 25.67
CA SER A 25 43.90 -14.65 26.21
C SER A 25 42.75 -13.80 26.78
N SER A 26 41.91 -13.25 25.91
CA SER A 26 40.56 -12.85 26.33
C SER A 26 39.58 -13.17 25.22
N ALA A 27 38.75 -14.18 25.48
CA ALA A 27 37.66 -14.60 24.61
C ALA A 27 36.79 -13.38 24.32
N GLY A 28 36.91 -12.85 23.10
CA GLY A 28 36.10 -11.74 22.63
C GLY A 28 34.65 -12.19 22.47
N GLN A 29 33.88 -12.08 23.54
CA GLN A 29 32.43 -11.89 23.44
C GLN A 29 32.20 -10.46 22.95
N TYR A 30 32.27 -10.26 21.64
CA TYR A 30 31.69 -9.09 21.01
C TYR A 30 30.26 -9.48 20.64
N GLU A 31 29.33 -8.94 21.41
CA GLU A 31 27.90 -9.12 21.20
C GLU A 31 27.53 -8.70 19.77
N ASP A 32 26.74 -9.55 19.12
CA ASP A 32 26.08 -9.21 17.87
C ASP A 32 25.23 -7.97 18.15
N VAL A 33 25.61 -6.82 17.58
CA VAL A 33 24.76 -5.63 17.63
C VAL A 33 23.55 -5.92 16.77
N GLU A 34 22.54 -6.56 17.37
CA GLU A 34 21.18 -6.49 16.85
C GLU A 34 20.87 -5.01 16.68
N SER A 35 20.88 -4.55 15.43
CA SER A 35 20.41 -3.24 15.06
C SER A 35 18.90 -3.23 15.25
N VAL A 36 18.46 -3.16 16.52
CA VAL A 36 17.07 -2.92 16.91
C VAL A 36 16.84 -1.40 16.97
N GLY A 37 17.33 -0.68 15.96
CA GLY A 37 16.65 0.52 15.54
C GLY A 37 15.48 0.05 14.67
N PRO A 38 14.27 0.65 14.76
CA PRO A 38 13.29 0.42 13.72
C PRO A 38 13.97 0.85 12.42
N ARG A 39 14.38 -0.12 11.60
CA ARG A 39 14.62 0.12 10.18
C ARG A 39 13.30 0.65 9.69
N VAL A 40 13.16 1.98 9.68
CA VAL A 40 12.15 2.65 8.88
C VAL A 40 12.48 2.14 7.49
N ARG A 41 11.73 1.12 7.06
CA ARG A 41 11.82 0.64 5.70
C ARG A 41 11.53 1.90 4.90
N ASN A 42 12.56 2.43 4.24
CA ASN A 42 12.36 3.39 3.17
C ASN A 42 11.64 2.59 2.08
N ILE A 43 10.35 2.35 2.30
CA ILE A 43 9.45 1.85 1.29
C ILE A 43 9.42 3.01 0.32
N SER A 44 10.11 2.86 -0.81
CA SER A 44 9.94 3.75 -1.94
C SER A 44 8.43 3.92 -2.14
N HIS A 45 7.93 5.11 -1.84
CA HIS A 45 6.49 5.36 -1.84
C HIS A 45 6.03 5.34 -3.30
N PHE A 46 5.48 4.21 -3.75
CA PHE A 46 4.84 4.13 -5.07
C PHE A 46 3.74 5.19 -5.14
N THR A 47 3.78 6.03 -6.15
CA THR A 47 2.73 6.99 -6.44
C THR A 47 1.62 6.31 -7.23
N LEU A 48 0.44 6.93 -7.33
CA LEU A 48 -0.61 6.45 -8.22
C LEU A 48 -0.10 6.26 -9.66
N ARG A 49 0.78 7.14 -10.14
CA ARG A 49 1.32 7.06 -11.50
C ARG A 49 2.19 5.82 -11.71
N ASP A 50 2.89 5.35 -10.67
CA ASP A 50 3.75 4.17 -10.77
C ASP A 50 2.95 2.87 -10.89
N ILE A 51 1.67 2.89 -10.50
CA ILE A 51 0.77 1.72 -10.51
C ILE A 51 -0.56 1.99 -11.23
N GLU A 52 -0.64 3.04 -12.05
CA GLU A 52 -1.89 3.49 -12.69
C GLU A 52 -2.47 2.40 -13.60
N ASP A 53 -1.61 1.66 -14.30
CA ASP A 53 -2.00 0.55 -15.18
C ASP A 53 -2.45 -0.70 -14.40
N SER A 54 -2.08 -0.80 -13.12
CA SER A 54 -2.44 -1.92 -12.24
C SER A 54 -3.74 -1.69 -11.48
N ILE A 55 -4.28 -0.46 -11.50
CA ILE A 55 -5.50 -0.10 -10.78
C ILE A 55 -6.60 0.32 -11.76
N THR A 56 -7.76 -0.31 -11.62
CA THR A 56 -8.93 0.00 -12.44
C THR A 56 -9.54 1.36 -12.08
N SER A 57 -9.94 2.13 -13.09
CA SER A 57 -10.73 3.35 -12.88
C SER A 57 -12.22 3.00 -12.69
N PHE A 58 -12.93 3.80 -11.89
CA PHE A 58 -14.36 3.59 -11.65
C PHE A 58 -15.21 4.71 -12.27
N THR A 59 -16.10 4.35 -13.19
CA THR A 59 -16.96 5.31 -13.91
C THR A 59 -18.35 5.50 -13.26
N GLY A 60 -18.81 4.54 -12.47
CA GLY A 60 -20.16 4.51 -11.89
C GLY A 60 -21.29 4.10 -12.86
N THR A 61 -20.96 3.79 -14.12
CA THR A 61 -21.93 3.30 -15.13
C THR A 61 -21.58 1.95 -15.71
N ASP A 62 -20.35 1.49 -15.49
CA ASP A 62 -19.89 0.21 -16.00
C ASP A 62 -20.47 -0.93 -15.17
N SER A 63 -20.37 -2.15 -15.69
CA SER A 63 -20.74 -3.38 -14.98
C SER A 63 -19.84 -3.71 -13.77
N LEU A 64 -18.82 -2.89 -13.49
CA LEU A 64 -17.93 -3.07 -12.34
C LEU A 64 -18.68 -2.69 -11.06
N ASP A 65 -18.82 -3.65 -10.14
CA ASP A 65 -19.42 -3.40 -8.84
C ASP A 65 -18.53 -2.49 -7.99
N VAL A 66 -19.14 -1.50 -7.33
CA VAL A 66 -18.40 -0.52 -6.52
C VAL A 66 -17.71 -1.17 -5.33
N ASN A 67 -18.28 -2.23 -4.74
CA ASN A 67 -17.64 -2.92 -3.62
C ASN A 67 -16.39 -3.66 -4.09
N GLN A 68 -16.48 -4.32 -5.24
CA GLN A 68 -15.33 -4.99 -5.85
C GLN A 68 -14.21 -4.00 -6.16
N TRP A 69 -14.52 -2.86 -6.77
CA TRP A 69 -13.54 -1.81 -7.04
C TRP A 69 -12.90 -1.26 -5.75
N VAL A 70 -13.70 -1.04 -4.70
CA VAL A 70 -13.20 -0.58 -3.40
C VAL A 70 -12.23 -1.59 -2.77
N ILE A 71 -12.55 -2.89 -2.83
CA ILE A 71 -11.68 -3.96 -2.31
C ILE A 71 -10.35 -3.96 -3.08
N GLU A 72 -10.40 -3.99 -4.42
CA GLU A 72 -9.19 -3.96 -5.25
C GLU A 72 -8.33 -2.73 -4.97
N PHE A 73 -8.96 -1.57 -4.80
CA PHE A 73 -8.26 -0.33 -4.47
C PHE A 73 -7.60 -0.38 -3.09
N GLU A 74 -8.30 -0.87 -2.06
CA GLU A 74 -7.78 -0.99 -0.70
C GLU A 74 -6.63 -2.01 -0.61
N ASP A 75 -6.73 -3.12 -1.34
CA ASP A 75 -5.67 -4.14 -1.43
C ASP A 75 -4.40 -3.58 -2.08
N ASN A 76 -4.54 -2.83 -3.18
CA ASN A 76 -3.42 -2.15 -3.83
C ASN A 76 -2.80 -1.11 -2.88
N ALA A 77 -3.62 -0.27 -2.26
CA ALA A 77 -3.19 0.75 -1.30
C ALA A 77 -2.42 0.14 -0.12
N ALA A 78 -2.89 -0.98 0.43
CA ALA A 78 -2.23 -1.70 1.50
C ALA A 78 -0.88 -2.29 1.04
N THR A 79 -0.84 -2.83 -0.19
CA THR A 79 0.37 -3.42 -0.78
C THR A 79 1.49 -2.40 -0.93
N VAL A 80 1.16 -1.18 -1.38
CA VAL A 80 2.15 -0.10 -1.58
C VAL A 80 2.34 0.81 -0.36
N GLY A 81 1.57 0.60 0.71
CA GLY A 81 1.68 1.34 1.96
C GLY A 81 1.13 2.78 1.89
N TRP A 82 0.03 3.00 1.16
CA TRP A 82 -0.64 4.29 1.15
C TRP A 82 -1.35 4.60 2.47
N ASN A 83 -1.22 5.84 2.93
CA ASN A 83 -1.98 6.35 4.06
C ASN A 83 -3.38 6.83 3.64
N GLU A 84 -4.23 7.14 4.63
CA GLU A 84 -5.62 7.54 4.39
C GLU A 84 -5.77 8.76 3.48
N LEU A 85 -4.87 9.74 3.57
CA LEU A 85 -4.89 10.93 2.72
C LEU A 85 -4.55 10.57 1.27
N GLN A 86 -3.52 9.75 1.05
CA GLN A 86 -3.14 9.26 -0.28
C GLN A 86 -4.30 8.48 -0.91
N MET A 87 -4.90 7.56 -0.15
CA MET A 87 -6.08 6.82 -0.57
C MET A 87 -7.22 7.76 -1.01
N PHE A 88 -7.53 8.77 -0.19
CA PHE A 88 -8.57 9.74 -0.50
C PHE A 88 -8.29 10.51 -1.81
N ILE A 89 -7.06 11.01 -1.99
CA ILE A 89 -6.70 11.79 -3.18
C ILE A 89 -6.65 10.91 -4.43
N TYR A 90 -6.06 9.72 -4.34
CA TYR A 90 -5.88 8.82 -5.48
C TYR A 90 -7.20 8.17 -5.92
N ALA A 91 -8.07 7.78 -4.99
CA ALA A 91 -9.40 7.33 -5.33
C ALA A 91 -10.14 8.37 -6.17
N LYS A 92 -10.12 9.65 -5.78
CA LYS A 92 -10.75 10.74 -6.55
C LYS A 92 -10.18 10.90 -7.96
N GLN A 93 -8.91 10.56 -8.18
CA GLN A 93 -8.28 10.62 -9.51
C GLN A 93 -8.72 9.46 -10.41
N LEU A 94 -8.96 8.29 -9.80
CA LEU A 94 -9.46 7.07 -10.46
C LEU A 94 -10.97 7.12 -10.75
N LEU A 95 -11.72 8.03 -10.11
CA LEU A 95 -13.11 8.28 -10.47
C LEU A 95 -13.21 8.97 -11.84
N LYS A 96 -14.04 8.41 -12.71
CA LYS A 96 -14.40 8.93 -14.03
C LYS A 96 -15.92 9.01 -14.17
N GLY A 97 -16.42 9.47 -15.32
CA GLY A 97 -17.85 9.37 -15.68
C GLY A 97 -18.82 9.91 -14.62
N ALA A 98 -19.89 9.15 -14.38
CA ALA A 98 -20.94 9.47 -13.43
C ALA A 98 -20.43 9.55 -11.98
N ALA A 99 -19.53 8.65 -11.58
CA ALA A 99 -18.94 8.65 -10.24
C ALA A 99 -18.18 9.95 -9.95
N LYS A 100 -17.39 10.45 -10.92
CA LYS A 100 -16.68 11.73 -10.78
C LYS A 100 -17.64 12.90 -10.68
N SER A 101 -18.71 12.91 -11.49
CA SER A 101 -19.72 13.97 -11.46
C SER A 101 -20.50 13.98 -10.15
N PHE A 102 -20.87 12.82 -9.62
CA PHE A 102 -21.51 12.67 -8.32
C PHE A 102 -20.65 13.26 -7.20
N ILE A 103 -19.38 12.84 -7.09
CA ILE A 103 -18.48 13.32 -6.04
C ILE A 103 -18.22 14.82 -6.12
N ARG A 104 -18.29 15.45 -7.31
CA ARG A 104 -18.20 16.91 -7.44
C ARG A 104 -19.41 17.64 -6.86
N GLY A 105 -20.59 17.00 -6.86
CA GLY A 105 -21.82 17.55 -6.28
C GLY A 105 -21.92 17.40 -4.76
N VAL A 106 -21.16 16.46 -4.18
CA VAL A 106 -21.14 16.23 -2.73
C VAL A 106 -20.11 17.14 -2.05
N SER A 107 -20.50 17.79 -0.96
CA SER A 107 -19.63 18.66 -0.16
C SER A 107 -19.26 18.02 1.18
N GLY A 108 -18.18 18.49 1.81
CA GLY A 108 -17.80 18.10 3.18
C GLY A 108 -17.01 16.80 3.34
N ILE A 109 -16.67 16.10 2.26
CA ILE A 109 -15.87 14.85 2.33
C ILE A 109 -14.38 15.18 2.43
N ARG A 110 -13.71 14.66 3.46
CA ARG A 110 -12.29 14.99 3.77
C ARG A 110 -11.38 13.78 4.01
N ASN A 111 -11.92 12.57 3.95
CA ASN A 111 -11.17 11.34 4.21
C ASN A 111 -11.71 10.19 3.35
N TRP A 112 -10.93 9.11 3.28
CA TRP A 112 -11.27 7.92 2.49
C TRP A 112 -12.55 7.26 3.00
N SER A 113 -12.69 7.13 4.32
CA SER A 113 -13.85 6.47 4.95
C SER A 113 -15.20 7.07 4.53
N SER A 114 -15.29 8.40 4.53
CA SER A 114 -16.48 9.12 4.06
C SER A 114 -16.69 8.98 2.55
N LEU A 115 -15.62 9.00 1.74
CA LEU A 115 -15.70 8.82 0.29
C LEU A 115 -16.18 7.40 -0.09
N LYS A 116 -15.65 6.37 0.56
CA LYS A 116 -16.06 4.97 0.39
C LYS A 116 -17.55 4.81 0.71
N LYS A 117 -17.99 5.33 1.85
CA LYS A 117 -19.39 5.22 2.30
C LYS A 117 -20.37 5.76 1.25
N ILE A 118 -20.15 6.99 0.78
CA ILE A 118 -21.07 7.61 -0.19
C ILE A 118 -21.02 6.93 -1.57
N LEU A 119 -19.86 6.41 -1.98
CA LEU A 119 -19.76 5.68 -3.25
C LEU A 119 -20.55 4.37 -3.19
N VAL A 120 -20.42 3.61 -2.10
CA VAL A 120 -21.16 2.37 -1.89
C VAL A 120 -22.67 2.64 -1.72
N GLU A 121 -23.04 3.73 -1.05
CA GLU A 121 -24.45 4.10 -0.87
C GLU A 121 -25.13 4.52 -2.19
N GLU A 122 -24.40 5.19 -3.07
CA GLU A 122 -24.93 5.64 -4.36
C GLU A 122 -24.89 4.55 -5.44
N PHE A 123 -23.72 3.93 -5.63
CA PHE A 123 -23.45 3.00 -6.73
C PHE A 123 -23.56 1.52 -6.31
N GLY A 124 -23.77 1.23 -5.03
CA GLY A 124 -23.95 -0.13 -4.55
C GLY A 124 -25.25 -0.73 -5.05
N VAL A 125 -25.23 -2.04 -5.30
CA VAL A 125 -26.41 -2.79 -5.73
C VAL A 125 -27.48 -2.80 -4.63
N LYS A 126 -28.54 -2.01 -4.82
CA LYS A 126 -29.74 -2.02 -3.98
C LYS A 126 -30.71 -3.07 -4.51
N LEU A 127 -30.39 -4.36 -4.38
CA LEU A 127 -31.37 -5.41 -4.64
C LEU A 127 -31.97 -5.88 -3.33
N SER A 128 -33.26 -5.61 -3.14
CA SER A 128 -34.03 -6.20 -2.05
C SER A 128 -34.19 -7.71 -2.28
N SER A 129 -34.23 -8.50 -1.20
CA SER A 129 -34.60 -9.92 -1.27
C SER A 129 -35.90 -10.13 -2.04
N ALA A 130 -36.88 -9.22 -1.91
CA ALA A 130 -38.14 -9.27 -2.66
C ALA A 130 -37.93 -9.14 -4.18
N GLU A 131 -36.99 -8.31 -4.63
CA GLU A 131 -36.66 -8.13 -6.04
C GLU A 131 -35.86 -9.32 -6.58
N ILE A 132 -34.98 -9.90 -5.77
CA ILE A 132 -34.31 -11.16 -6.10
C ILE A 132 -35.36 -12.26 -6.26
N HIS A 133 -36.28 -12.41 -5.32
CA HIS A 133 -37.37 -13.40 -5.39
C HIS A 133 -38.27 -13.17 -6.61
N ASN A 134 -38.62 -11.92 -6.94
CA ASN A 134 -39.40 -11.61 -8.15
C ASN A 134 -38.63 -11.93 -9.44
N ARG A 135 -37.34 -11.61 -9.52
CA ARG A 135 -36.50 -11.96 -10.68
C ARG A 135 -36.34 -13.48 -10.84
N LEU A 136 -36.14 -14.20 -9.73
CA LEU A 136 -36.06 -15.66 -9.73
C LEU A 136 -37.40 -16.30 -10.11
N ARG A 137 -38.52 -15.81 -9.57
CA ARG A 137 -39.88 -16.28 -9.90
C ARG A 137 -40.19 -16.14 -11.39
N ASN A 138 -39.74 -15.04 -12.00
CA ASN A 138 -40.05 -14.73 -13.41
C ASN A 138 -39.04 -15.33 -14.40
N ARG A 139 -37.91 -15.90 -13.92
CA ARG A 139 -36.94 -16.57 -14.78
C ARG A 139 -37.50 -17.92 -15.23
N ARG A 140 -37.57 -18.13 -16.55
CA ARG A 140 -37.86 -19.43 -17.17
C ARG A 140 -36.60 -19.94 -17.87
N LYS A 141 -36.33 -21.24 -17.72
CA LYS A 141 -35.21 -21.91 -18.40
C LYS A 141 -35.36 -21.76 -19.91
N LYS A 142 -34.33 -21.26 -20.59
CA LYS A 142 -34.29 -21.16 -22.06
C LYS A 142 -33.92 -22.53 -22.64
N VAL A 143 -34.42 -22.80 -23.84
CA VAL A 143 -34.18 -24.06 -24.57
C VAL A 143 -32.69 -24.29 -24.86
N SER A 144 -31.90 -23.22 -24.95
CA SER A 144 -30.44 -23.26 -25.15
C SER A 144 -29.61 -23.35 -23.86
N GLU A 145 -30.25 -23.35 -22.68
CA GLU A 145 -29.53 -23.49 -21.41
C GLU A 145 -29.37 -24.98 -21.08
N SER A 146 -28.12 -25.44 -20.99
CA SER A 146 -27.81 -26.78 -20.47
C SER A 146 -28.05 -26.83 -18.95
N PHE A 147 -28.34 -28.03 -18.44
CA PHE A 147 -28.58 -28.26 -17.01
C PHE A 147 -27.30 -28.12 -16.18
#